data_AF-A0A3A5M6L1-F1
#
_entry.id   AF-A0A3A5M6L1-F1
#
_cell.length_a   1.000
_cell.length_b   1.000
_cell.length_c   1.000
_cell.angle_alpha   90.00
_cell.angle_beta   90.00
_cell.angle_gamma   90.00
#
_symmetry.space_group_name_H-M   'P 1'
#
loop_
_entity.id
_entity.type
_entity.pdbx_description
1 polymer ?
#
loop_
_entity_poly.entity_id
_entity_poly.type
_entity_poly.pdbx_seq_one_letter_code
_entity_poly.pdbx_strand_id
1 'polypeptide(L)'
;MTRTTSVNHPPASTAGKIAAVLLLVVAAFQMTLAAGAPWGAAALGGSHPGVLPNELRVSTAVQGVIYLLLAAAVGTSWAGTTFRRRLLYGATALMVIGALMNLASTSFVERMLWVPVTVALVIALWRAARHDSLSDGPRSHVSYPTRAV
;
A
#
# COMPACT_ATOMS: atom_id res chain seq x y z
N MET A 1 -31.21 -9.82 26.32
CA MET A 1 -30.82 -9.21 25.03
C MET A 1 -29.31 -9.07 24.99
N THR A 2 -28.62 -10.00 24.34
CA THR A 2 -27.16 -9.95 24.11
C THR A 2 -26.90 -8.97 22.96
N ARG A 3 -26.39 -7.78 23.28
CA ARG A 3 -25.92 -6.82 22.28
C ARG A 3 -24.59 -7.35 21.75
N THR A 4 -24.62 -8.10 20.65
CA THR A 4 -23.43 -8.44 19.87
C THR A 4 -22.84 -7.14 19.35
N THR A 5 -21.80 -6.64 20.00
CA THR A 5 -20.97 -5.57 19.46
C THR A 5 -20.23 -6.14 18.26
N SER A 6 -20.85 -6.10 17.09
CA SER A 6 -20.13 -6.22 15.83
C SER A 6 -19.07 -5.12 15.85
N VAL A 7 -17.80 -5.49 15.96
CA VAL A 7 -16.70 -4.55 15.76
C VAL A 7 -16.74 -4.22 14.26
N ASN A 8 -17.57 -3.26 13.88
CA ASN A 8 -17.67 -2.77 12.52
C ASN A 8 -16.40 -1.98 12.24
N HIS A 9 -15.46 -2.62 11.58
CA HIS A 9 -14.24 -1.95 11.21
C HIS A 9 -14.52 -0.99 10.04
N PRO A 10 -13.97 0.23 10.07
CA PRO A 10 -14.25 1.23 9.05
C PRO A 10 -13.83 0.73 7.66
N PRO A 11 -14.73 0.84 6.65
CA PRO A 11 -14.41 0.44 5.28
C PRO A 11 -13.24 1.25 4.73
N ALA A 12 -12.51 0.68 3.76
CA ALA A 12 -11.40 1.37 3.11
C ALA A 12 -11.87 2.66 2.40
N SER A 13 -11.19 3.77 2.68
CA SER A 13 -11.41 5.03 1.97
C SER A 13 -11.13 4.88 0.48
N THR A 14 -11.68 5.75 -0.35
CA THR A 14 -11.42 5.74 -1.81
C THR A 14 -9.92 5.82 -2.11
N ALA A 15 -9.18 6.64 -1.37
CA ALA A 15 -7.72 6.72 -1.47
C ALA A 15 -7.03 5.39 -1.09
N GLY A 16 -7.52 4.70 -0.06
CA GLY A 16 -7.04 3.36 0.31
C GLY A 16 -7.29 2.32 -0.78
N LYS A 17 -8.46 2.35 -1.44
CA LYS A 17 -8.75 1.46 -2.57
C LYS A 17 -7.82 1.73 -3.76
N ILE A 18 -7.56 3.00 -4.08
CA ILE A 18 -6.59 3.37 -5.12
C ILE A 18 -5.19 2.87 -4.77
N ALA A 19 -4.74 3.07 -3.52
CA ALA A 19 -3.45 2.57 -3.05
C ALA A 19 -3.37 1.04 -3.16
N ALA A 20 -4.44 0.32 -2.79
CA ALA A 20 -4.49 -1.14 -2.90
C ALA A 20 -4.39 -1.61 -4.35
N VAL A 21 -5.09 -0.97 -5.29
CA VAL A 21 -4.99 -1.29 -6.72
C VAL A 21 -3.58 -1.05 -7.24
N LEU A 22 -2.97 0.09 -6.90
CA LEU A 22 -1.60 0.37 -7.31
C LEU A 22 -0.61 -0.65 -6.73
N LEU A 23 -0.75 -1.03 -5.46
CA LEU A 23 0.07 -2.08 -4.83
C LEU A 23 -0.12 -3.44 -5.51
N LEU A 24 -1.34 -3.79 -5.94
CA LEU A 24 -1.58 -5.02 -6.71
C LEU A 24 -0.87 -4.99 -8.07
N VAL A 25 -0.86 -3.84 -8.76
CA VAL A 25 -0.12 -3.68 -10.01
C VAL A 25 1.39 -3.87 -9.77
N VAL A 26 1.94 -3.27 -8.70
CA VAL A 26 3.36 -3.47 -8.33
C VAL A 26 3.63 -4.93 -8.00
N ALA A 27 2.77 -5.57 -7.22
CA ALA A 27 2.92 -6.98 -6.87
C ALA A 27 2.89 -7.89 -8.10
N ALA A 28 1.95 -7.67 -9.03
CA ALA A 28 1.86 -8.42 -10.27
C ALA A 28 3.13 -8.30 -11.10
N PHE A 29 3.68 -7.08 -11.22
CA PHE A 29 4.95 -6.85 -11.90
C PHE A 29 6.10 -7.62 -11.24
N GLN A 30 6.23 -7.56 -9.91
CA GLN A 30 7.26 -8.30 -9.18
C GLN A 30 7.13 -9.82 -9.39
N MET A 31 5.89 -10.34 -9.39
CA MET A 31 5.65 -11.76 -9.66
C MET A 31 6.00 -12.15 -11.10
N THR A 32 5.77 -11.28 -12.09
CA THR A 32 6.18 -11.54 -13.48
C THR A 32 7.71 -11.57 -13.63
N LEU A 33 8.43 -10.68 -12.94
CA LEU A 33 9.90 -10.70 -12.91
C LEU A 33 10.45 -11.95 -12.22
N ALA A 34 9.85 -12.33 -11.08
CA ALA A 34 10.19 -13.58 -10.40
C ALA A 34 9.92 -14.81 -11.28
N ALA A 35 8.85 -14.78 -12.09
CA ALA A 35 8.55 -15.81 -13.08
C ALA A 35 9.51 -15.81 -14.29
N GLY A 36 10.40 -14.81 -14.41
CA GLY A 36 11.46 -14.77 -15.41
C GLY A 36 11.13 -13.94 -16.64
N ALA A 37 10.18 -13.00 -16.53
CA ALA A 37 9.92 -12.04 -17.60
C ALA A 37 11.22 -11.27 -17.95
N PRO A 38 11.52 -11.05 -19.24
CA PRO A 38 12.72 -10.34 -19.68
C PRO A 38 12.59 -8.81 -19.51
N TRP A 39 11.99 -8.37 -18.41
CA TRP A 39 11.70 -6.97 -18.09
C TRP A 39 12.63 -6.42 -17.02
N GLY A 40 13.76 -7.07 -16.76
CA GLY A 40 14.77 -6.59 -15.82
C GLY A 40 15.34 -5.22 -16.17
N ALA A 41 15.24 -4.78 -17.44
CA ALA A 41 15.59 -3.40 -17.83
C ALA A 41 14.64 -2.33 -17.23
N ALA A 42 13.41 -2.74 -16.87
CA ALA A 42 12.39 -1.91 -16.22
C ALA A 42 12.33 -2.13 -14.70
N ALA A 43 13.35 -2.77 -14.11
CA ALA A 43 13.42 -3.11 -12.69
C ALA A 43 14.86 -3.05 -12.13
N LEU A 44 15.00 -2.94 -10.81
CA LEU A 44 16.28 -2.95 -10.10
C LEU A 44 17.36 -2.00 -10.69
N GLY A 45 16.96 -0.79 -11.08
CA GLY A 45 17.91 0.20 -11.61
C GLY A 45 18.25 0.03 -13.10
N GLY A 46 17.60 -0.92 -13.79
CA GLY A 46 18.00 -1.36 -15.13
C GLY A 46 19.32 -2.13 -15.16
N SER A 47 19.83 -2.54 -13.99
CA SER A 47 21.15 -3.16 -13.82
C SER A 47 21.27 -4.51 -14.53
N HIS A 48 20.14 -5.17 -14.81
CA HIS A 48 20.09 -6.49 -15.47
C HIS A 48 19.08 -6.44 -16.63
N PRO A 49 19.47 -5.96 -17.82
CA PRO A 49 18.59 -5.98 -18.98
C PRO A 49 18.26 -7.44 -19.36
N GLY A 50 16.97 -7.76 -19.44
CA GLY A 50 16.49 -9.13 -19.74
C GLY A 50 15.98 -9.88 -18.51
N VAL A 51 16.32 -11.16 -18.39
CA VAL A 51 15.83 -12.06 -17.32
C VAL A 51 16.68 -11.88 -16.06
N LEU A 52 16.04 -11.73 -14.90
CA LEU A 52 16.77 -11.61 -13.63
C LEU A 52 17.52 -12.91 -13.28
N PRO A 53 18.73 -12.82 -12.70
CA PRO A 53 19.39 -13.93 -12.01
C PRO A 53 18.50 -14.57 -10.93
N ASN A 54 18.63 -15.87 -10.72
CA ASN A 54 17.77 -16.62 -9.80
C ASN A 54 17.74 -16.05 -8.37
N GLU A 55 18.87 -15.57 -7.86
CA GLU A 55 18.96 -14.94 -6.54
C GLU A 55 18.08 -13.69 -6.44
N LEU A 56 18.10 -12.84 -7.47
CA LEU A 56 17.28 -11.63 -7.53
C LEU A 56 15.80 -11.99 -7.71
N ARG A 57 15.47 -13.05 -8.45
CA ARG A 57 14.08 -13.53 -8.59
C ARG A 57 13.44 -13.91 -7.25
N VAL A 58 14.20 -14.51 -6.33
CA VAL A 58 13.72 -14.83 -4.97
C VAL A 58 13.44 -13.55 -4.19
N SER A 59 14.37 -12.59 -4.20
CA SER A 59 14.18 -11.29 -3.53
C SER A 59 12.95 -10.55 -4.06
N THR A 60 12.80 -10.52 -5.39
CA THR A 60 11.65 -9.92 -6.07
C THR A 60 10.33 -10.63 -5.74
N ALA A 61 10.33 -11.97 -5.65
CA ALA A 61 9.15 -12.74 -5.24
C ALA A 61 8.71 -12.39 -3.82
N VAL A 62 9.67 -12.34 -2.87
CA VAL A 62 9.40 -11.95 -1.48
C VAL A 62 8.81 -10.53 -1.43
N GLN A 63 9.38 -9.60 -2.18
CA GLN A 63 8.88 -8.23 -2.25
C GLN A 63 7.46 -8.16 -2.85
N GLY A 64 7.16 -8.97 -3.87
CA GLY A 64 5.82 -9.13 -4.43
C GLY A 64 4.79 -9.58 -3.40
N VAL A 65 5.14 -10.59 -2.58
CA VAL A 65 4.28 -11.07 -1.48
C VAL A 65 4.03 -9.97 -0.45
N ILE A 66 5.06 -9.20 -0.08
CA ILE A 66 4.91 -8.06 0.85
C ILE A 66 3.92 -7.03 0.28
N TYR A 67 4.01 -6.71 -1.01
CA TYR A 67 3.07 -5.78 -1.64
C TYR A 67 1.63 -6.32 -1.70
N LEU A 68 1.44 -7.62 -1.91
CA LEU A 68 0.12 -8.26 -1.83
C LEU A 68 -0.48 -8.13 -0.42
N LEU A 69 0.31 -8.43 0.61
CA LEU A 69 -0.13 -8.30 2.00
C LEU A 69 -0.48 -6.85 2.36
N LEU A 70 0.30 -5.89 1.87
CA LEU A 70 0.00 -4.46 2.02
C LEU A 70 -1.29 -4.08 1.28
N ALA A 71 -1.49 -4.54 0.04
CA ALA A 71 -2.71 -4.26 -0.71
C ALA A 71 -3.95 -4.79 0.03
N ALA A 72 -3.87 -6.02 0.57
CA ALA A 72 -4.93 -6.61 1.37
C ALA A 72 -5.19 -5.79 2.65
N ALA A 73 -4.14 -5.40 3.37
CA ALA A 73 -4.27 -4.64 4.61
C ALA A 73 -4.86 -3.23 4.40
N VAL A 74 -4.52 -2.58 3.28
CA VAL A 74 -5.03 -1.25 2.94
C VAL A 74 -6.44 -1.31 2.35
N GLY A 75 -6.73 -2.31 1.52
CA GLY A 75 -8.00 -2.47 0.80
C GLY A 75 -9.13 -3.09 1.63
N THR A 76 -8.84 -3.80 2.71
CA THR A 76 -9.84 -4.47 3.55
C THR A 76 -10.09 -3.72 4.86
N SER A 77 -11.18 -4.07 5.54
CA SER A 77 -11.52 -3.56 6.87
C SER A 77 -11.15 -4.53 7.99
N TRP A 78 -10.48 -5.65 7.77
CA TRP A 78 -10.34 -6.71 8.80
C TRP A 78 -9.46 -6.38 10.03
N ALA A 79 -8.78 -5.23 10.04
CA ALA A 79 -7.74 -4.90 11.02
C ALA A 79 -8.10 -3.65 11.83
N GLY A 80 -7.88 -3.71 13.15
CA GLY A 80 -8.15 -2.60 14.07
C GLY A 80 -7.45 -1.31 13.66
N THR A 81 -8.14 -0.18 13.88
CA THR A 81 -7.78 1.16 13.37
C THR A 81 -6.33 1.56 13.63
N THR A 82 -5.81 1.32 14.84
CA THR A 82 -4.44 1.67 15.24
C THR A 82 -3.39 0.85 14.48
N PHE A 83 -3.61 -0.46 14.31
CA PHE A 83 -2.70 -1.33 13.58
C PHE A 83 -2.67 -0.97 12.09
N ARG A 84 -3.84 -0.75 11.50
CA ARG A 84 -3.98 -0.31 10.10
C ARG A 84 -3.28 1.03 9.85
N ARG A 85 -3.42 2.00 10.76
CA ARG A 85 -2.72 3.30 10.68
C ARG A 85 -1.20 3.14 10.73
N ARG A 86 -0.66 2.30 11.63
CA ARG A 86 0.79 2.01 11.70
C ARG A 86 1.30 1.35 10.42
N LEU A 87 0.56 0.38 9.90
CA LEU A 87 0.84 -0.29 8.62
C LEU A 87 0.88 0.70 7.46
N LEU A 88 -0.10 1.61 7.37
CA LEU A 88 -0.14 2.64 6.32
C LEU A 88 1.07 3.56 6.37
N TYR A 89 1.49 4.01 7.56
CA TYR A 89 2.69 4.84 7.70
C TYR A 89 3.97 4.06 7.36
N GLY A 90 4.10 2.82 7.82
CA GLY A 90 5.23 1.95 7.48
C GLY A 90 5.34 1.69 5.98
N ALA A 91 4.21 1.37 5.33
CA ALA A 91 4.12 1.20 3.88
C ALA A 91 4.46 2.49 3.13
N THR A 92 4.01 3.64 3.62
CA THR A 92 4.35 4.95 3.04
C THR A 92 5.85 5.19 3.09
N ALA A 93 6.49 4.97 4.25
CA ALA A 93 7.94 5.13 4.39
C ALA A 93 8.72 4.19 3.46
N LEU A 94 8.32 2.92 3.38
CA LEU A 94 8.95 1.94 2.50
C LEU A 94 8.80 2.32 1.02
N MET A 95 7.64 2.84 0.63
CA MET A 95 7.39 3.32 -0.73
C MET A 95 8.13 4.62 -1.05
N VAL A 96 8.35 5.51 -0.08
CA VAL A 96 9.20 6.69 -0.26
C VAL A 96 10.64 6.25 -0.55
N ILE A 97 11.17 5.27 0.19
CA ILE A 97 12.50 4.71 -0.09
C ILE A 97 12.55 4.11 -1.51
N GLY A 98 11.55 3.30 -1.87
CA GLY A 98 11.44 2.75 -3.22
C GLY A 98 11.34 3.82 -4.32
N ALA A 99 10.59 4.90 -4.08
CA ALA A 99 10.47 6.03 -4.99
C ALA A 99 11.80 6.77 -5.18
N LEU A 100 12.55 6.98 -4.10
CA LEU A 100 13.87 7.60 -4.14
C LEU A 100 14.87 6.73 -4.92
N MET A 101 14.83 5.41 -4.73
CA MET A 101 15.64 4.46 -5.51
C MET A 101 15.27 4.48 -6.99
N ASN A 102 13.97 4.50 -7.31
CA ASN A 102 13.49 4.60 -8.70
C ASN A 102 13.86 5.95 -9.34
N LEU A 103 13.86 7.04 -8.57
CA LEU A 103 14.27 8.36 -9.03
C LEU A 103 15.79 8.47 -9.22
N ALA A 104 16.57 7.76 -8.41
CA ALA A 104 18.02 7.65 -8.51
C ALA A 104 18.47 6.69 -9.62
N SER A 105 17.56 5.88 -10.17
CA SER A 105 17.88 4.96 -11.26
C SER A 105 18.39 5.70 -12.50
N THR A 106 19.44 5.15 -13.09
CA THR A 106 20.07 5.60 -14.33
C THR A 106 19.28 5.18 -15.57
N SER A 107 18.31 4.28 -15.46
CA SER A 107 17.47 3.82 -16.57
C SER A 107 16.32 4.80 -16.86
N PHE A 108 16.32 5.37 -18.07
CA PHE A 108 15.27 6.27 -18.55
C PHE A 108 13.89 5.60 -18.57
N VAL A 109 13.84 4.31 -18.92
CA VAL A 109 12.61 3.51 -18.94
C VAL A 109 12.03 3.34 -17.54
N GLU A 110 12.87 3.03 -16.54
CA GLU A 110 12.41 2.92 -15.16
C GLU A 110 11.92 4.25 -14.61
N ARG A 111 12.67 5.34 -14.83
CA ARG A 111 12.26 6.66 -14.35
C ARG A 111 10.89 7.05 -14.89
N MET A 112 10.66 6.86 -16.18
CA MET A 112 9.42 7.31 -16.82
C MET A 112 8.20 6.47 -16.40
N LEU A 113 8.39 5.16 -16.14
CA LEU A 113 7.32 4.27 -15.68
C LEU A 113 7.08 4.35 -14.17
N TRP A 114 8.13 4.27 -13.35
CA TRP A 114 7.99 4.07 -11.91
C TRP A 114 7.87 5.35 -11.10
N VAL A 115 8.43 6.47 -11.55
CA VAL A 115 8.25 7.76 -10.84
C VAL A 115 6.77 8.15 -10.74
N PRO A 116 5.95 8.18 -11.82
CA PRO A 116 4.54 8.54 -11.68
C PRO A 116 3.76 7.53 -10.83
N VAL A 117 4.05 6.23 -10.95
CA VAL A 117 3.39 5.18 -10.14
C VAL A 117 3.70 5.36 -8.65
N THR A 118 4.98 5.51 -8.30
CA THR A 118 5.40 5.64 -6.89
C THR A 118 4.90 6.94 -6.26
N VAL A 119 4.91 8.05 -6.99
CA VAL A 119 4.33 9.33 -6.53
C VAL A 119 2.83 9.18 -6.27
N ALA A 120 2.08 8.58 -7.19
CA ALA A 120 0.65 8.33 -7.00
C ALA A 120 0.38 7.44 -5.77
N LEU A 121 1.24 6.43 -5.56
CA LEU A 121 1.14 5.50 -4.44
C LEU A 121 1.39 6.20 -3.09
N VAL A 122 2.40 7.07 -3.01
CA VAL A 122 2.69 7.90 -1.82
C VAL A 122 1.51 8.82 -1.51
N ILE A 123 0.97 9.51 -2.51
CA ILE A 123 -0.17 10.42 -2.32
C ILE A 123 -1.40 9.64 -1.85
N ALA A 124 -1.69 8.49 -2.45
CA ALA A 124 -2.83 7.67 -2.09
C ALA A 124 -2.71 7.11 -0.67
N LEU A 125 -1.53 6.57 -0.29
CA LEU A 125 -1.27 6.08 1.06
C LEU A 125 -1.34 7.19 2.11
N TRP A 126 -0.75 8.35 1.83
CA TRP A 126 -0.80 9.51 2.73
C TRP A 126 -2.23 9.99 2.96
N ARG A 127 -3.03 10.14 1.89
CA ARG A 127 -4.44 10.50 1.98
C ARG A 127 -5.26 9.45 2.73
N ALA A 128 -4.97 8.17 2.50
CA ALA A 128 -5.62 7.08 3.24
C ALA A 128 -5.29 7.14 4.74
N ALA A 129 -4.04 7.41 5.11
CA ALA A 129 -3.60 7.53 6.51
C ALA A 129 -4.20 8.74 7.24
N ARG A 130 -4.54 9.80 6.51
CA ARG A 130 -5.15 11.03 7.03
C ARG A 130 -6.69 11.01 7.08
N HIS A 131 -7.33 9.98 6.53
CA HIS A 131 -8.78 9.92 6.41
C HIS A 131 -9.47 9.79 7.79
N ASP A 132 -10.58 10.51 7.98
CA ASP A 132 -11.28 10.66 9.26
C ASP A 132 -11.83 9.34 9.82
N SER A 133 -12.09 8.36 8.96
CA SER A 133 -12.47 7.01 9.40
C SER A 133 -11.37 6.28 10.19
N LEU A 134 -10.12 6.79 10.22
CA LEU A 134 -9.03 6.34 11.11
C LEU A 134 -8.80 7.29 12.30
N SER A 135 -9.53 8.40 12.39
CA SER A 135 -9.46 9.44 13.43
C SER A 135 -10.58 9.28 14.46
N ASP A 136 -11.69 8.64 14.06
CA ASP A 136 -12.78 8.27 14.94
C ASP A 136 -12.42 6.99 15.70
N GLY A 137 -11.57 7.12 16.71
CA GLY A 137 -11.71 6.28 17.90
C GLY A 137 -13.15 6.45 18.42
N PRO A 138 -13.78 5.42 19.01
CA PRO A 138 -15.21 5.43 19.34
C PRO A 138 -15.55 6.69 20.11
N ARG A 139 -16.06 7.70 19.39
CA ARG A 139 -16.74 8.82 20.02
C ARG A 139 -18.00 8.17 20.52
N SER A 140 -18.02 7.84 21.80
CA SER A 140 -19.26 7.72 22.52
C SER A 140 -20.08 8.93 22.10
N HIS A 141 -21.14 8.69 21.33
CA HIS A 141 -22.21 9.65 21.21
C HIS A 141 -22.69 9.83 22.66
N VAL A 142 -22.10 10.79 23.37
CA VAL A 142 -22.61 11.28 24.63
C VAL A 142 -23.86 12.04 24.22
N SER A 143 -24.96 11.30 24.10
CA SER A 143 -26.29 11.88 24.01
C SER A 143 -26.49 12.64 25.32
N TYR A 144 -26.30 13.96 25.29
CA TYR A 144 -26.76 14.80 26.38
C TYR A 144 -28.28 14.67 26.43
N PRO A 145 -28.89 14.29 27.57
CA PRO A 145 -30.35 14.31 27.67
C PRO A 145 -30.79 15.76 27.46
N THR A 146 -31.55 15.98 26.39
CA THR A 146 -32.31 17.21 26.19
C THR A 146 -33.15 17.42 27.44
N ARG A 147 -32.77 18.37 28.30
CA ARG A 147 -33.64 18.79 29.39
C ARG A 147 -34.85 19.46 28.74
N ALA A 148 -35.97 18.73 28.71
CA ALA A 148 -37.26 19.33 28.50
C ALA A 148 -37.49 20.32 29.64
N VAL A 149 -37.69 21.58 29.29
CA VAL A 149 -38.14 22.66 30.17
C VAL A 149 -39.62 22.87 29.92
#